data_AF-A0A2P6RQL5-F1
#
_entry.id   AF-A0A2P6RQL5-F1
#
_cell.length_a   1.000
_cell.length_b   1.000
_cell.length_c   1.000
_cell.angle_alpha   90.00
_cell.angle_beta   90.00
_cell.angle_gamma   90.00
#
_symmetry.space_group_name_H-M   'P 1'
#
loop_
_entity.id
_entity.type
_entity.pdbx_description
1 polymer ?
#
loop_
_entity_poly.entity_id
_entity_poly.type
_entity_poly.pdbx_seq_one_letter_code
_entity_poly.pdbx_strand_id
1 'polypeptide(L)'
;MLEGMFSFVLLDTRDNTFMAARDAIGITPLYMGWGLDGSIWFASEMKAISDDCEKFISFPPGHLYSSKQGGLRRWYNPQWFLEKIPSIPYVSIVLHEAFEKERLC
;
A
#
# COMPACT_ATOMS: atom_id res chain seq x y z
N MET A 1 0.74 17.03 4.92
CA MET A 1 0.95 15.57 4.73
C MET A 1 0.09 14.88 5.77
N LEU A 2 -0.68 13.84 5.41
CA LEU A 2 -1.43 13.06 6.40
C LEU A 2 -0.46 12.10 7.09
N GLU A 3 -0.37 12.19 8.41
CA GLU A 3 0.46 11.31 9.23
C GLU A 3 -0.46 10.53 10.18
N GLY A 4 -0.35 9.20 10.16
CA GLY A 4 -1.17 8.32 10.97
C GLY A 4 -1.55 7.03 10.25
N MET A 5 -2.41 6.26 10.91
CA MET A 5 -2.95 4.99 10.44
C MET A 5 -4.33 5.27 9.84
N PHE A 6 -4.53 5.00 8.55
CA PHE A 6 -5.78 5.33 7.88
C PHE A 6 -6.02 4.49 6.63
N SER A 7 -7.30 4.25 6.39
CA SER A 7 -7.85 3.73 5.15
C SER A 7 -9.21 4.39 4.94
N PHE A 8 -9.39 5.13 3.86
CA PHE A 8 -10.64 5.82 3.60
C PHE A 8 -11.00 5.83 2.11
N VAL A 9 -12.28 6.06 1.85
CA VAL A 9 -12.83 6.35 0.53
C VAL A 9 -13.54 7.70 0.62
N LEU A 10 -13.26 8.59 -0.32
CA LEU A 10 -13.87 9.92 -0.43
C LEU A 10 -14.67 9.97 -1.72
N LEU A 11 -15.94 10.36 -1.63
CA LEU A 11 -16.83 10.61 -2.76
C LEU A 11 -16.99 12.12 -2.93
N ASP A 12 -16.68 12.63 -4.12
CA ASP A 12 -17.00 13.99 -4.56
C ASP A 12 -18.30 13.96 -5.37
N THR A 13 -19.36 14.49 -4.77
CA THR A 13 -20.70 14.53 -5.39
C THR A 13 -20.85 15.63 -6.43
N ARG A 14 -19.88 16.54 -6.57
CA ARG A 14 -19.94 17.64 -7.55
C ARG A 14 -19.63 17.15 -8.96
N ASP A 15 -18.79 16.14 -9.08
CA ASP A 15 -18.37 15.54 -10.36
C ASP A 15 -18.50 14.02 -10.40
N ASN A 16 -19.18 13.43 -9.40
CA ASN A 16 -19.41 11.99 -9.25
C ASN A 16 -18.13 11.15 -9.31
N THR A 17 -17.05 11.67 -8.73
CA THR A 17 -15.77 10.97 -8.69
C THR A 17 -15.44 10.52 -7.27
N PHE A 18 -14.64 9.47 -7.16
CA PHE A 18 -14.20 8.97 -5.87
C PHE A 18 -12.71 8.71 -5.86
N MET A 19 -12.15 8.76 -4.66
CA MET A 19 -10.77 8.41 -4.39
C MET A 19 -10.69 7.52 -3.16
N ALA A 20 -9.75 6.58 -3.17
CA ALA A 20 -9.43 5.77 -2.01
C ALA A 20 -7.94 5.93 -1.68
N ALA A 21 -7.59 5.90 -0.40
CA ALA A 21 -6.21 5.97 0.04
C ALA A 21 -5.98 5.06 1.24
N ARG A 22 -4.78 4.49 1.29
CA ARG A 22 -4.26 3.69 2.40
C ARG A 22 -2.98 4.32 2.92
N ASP A 23 -2.77 4.24 4.23
CA ASP A 23 -1.60 4.78 4.91
C ASP A 23 -0.28 4.25 4.33
N ALA A 24 0.80 4.97 4.64
CA ALA A 24 2.14 4.78 4.09
C ALA A 24 2.67 3.34 4.18
N ILE A 25 2.37 2.64 5.28
CA ILE A 25 2.92 1.30 5.58
C ILE A 25 1.85 0.21 5.39
N GLY A 26 0.57 0.57 5.40
CA GLY A 26 -0.57 -0.33 5.31
C GLY A 26 -0.99 -0.90 6.65
N ILE A 27 -0.88 -0.11 7.72
CA ILE A 27 -1.22 -0.51 9.09
C ILE A 27 -2.70 -0.88 9.19
N THR A 28 -3.59 -0.08 8.59
CA THR A 28 -5.01 -0.46 8.53
C THR A 28 -5.29 -1.28 7.27
N PRO A 29 -6.16 -2.31 7.33
CA PRO A 29 -6.50 -3.10 6.17
C PRO A 29 -7.46 -2.34 5.24
N LEU A 30 -7.23 -2.51 3.93
CA LEU A 30 -8.14 -2.05 2.88
C LEU A 30 -8.00 -3.00 1.69
N TYR A 31 -9.13 -3.41 1.12
CA TYR A 31 -9.24 -4.28 -0.04
C TYR A 31 -9.97 -3.53 -1.16
N MET A 32 -9.62 -3.84 -2.40
CA MET A 32 -10.27 -3.32 -3.60
C MET A 32 -10.73 -4.49 -4.47
N GLY A 33 -11.98 -4.48 -4.89
CA GLY A 33 -12.60 -5.51 -5.71
C GLY A 33 -13.26 -4.97 -6.97
N TRP A 34 -13.50 -5.87 -7.92
CA TRP A 34 -14.25 -5.60 -9.14
C TRP A 34 -15.45 -6.55 -9.23
N GLY A 35 -16.65 -5.97 -9.30
CA GLY A 35 -17.89 -6.71 -9.50
C GLY A 35 -18.12 -7.10 -10.95
N LEU A 36 -19.02 -8.06 -11.17
CA LEU A 36 -19.42 -8.57 -12.50
C LEU A 36 -19.98 -7.49 -13.44
N ASP A 37 -20.56 -6.44 -12.86
CA ASP A 37 -21.13 -5.28 -13.56
C ASP A 37 -20.08 -4.19 -13.87
N GLY A 38 -18.80 -4.44 -13.55
CA GLY A 38 -17.72 -3.48 -13.70
C GLY A 38 -17.62 -2.45 -12.57
N SER A 39 -18.42 -2.60 -11.50
CA SER A 39 -18.33 -1.75 -10.32
C SER A 39 -17.04 -2.00 -9.54
N ILE A 40 -16.59 -0.97 -8.81
CA ILE A 40 -15.39 -1.04 -7.96
C ILE A 40 -15.81 -0.99 -6.50
N TRP A 41 -15.30 -1.94 -5.73
CA TRP A 41 -15.65 -2.15 -4.33
C TRP A 41 -14.46 -1.86 -3.44
N PHE A 42 -14.71 -1.30 -2.26
CA PHE A 42 -13.70 -1.14 -1.22
C PHE A 42 -14.24 -1.66 0.11
N ALA A 43 -13.41 -2.38 0.85
CA ALA A 43 -13.77 -2.89 2.16
C ALA A 43 -12.55 -2.97 3.08
N SER A 44 -12.76 -2.80 4.39
CA SER A 44 -11.71 -3.00 5.40
C SER A 44 -11.39 -4.48 5.63
N GLU A 45 -12.30 -5.39 5.26
CA GLU A 45 -12.13 -6.83 5.45
C GLU A 45 -12.46 -7.59 4.15
N MET A 46 -11.65 -8.61 3.85
CA MET A 46 -11.80 -9.43 2.63
C MET A 46 -13.17 -10.11 2.57
N LYS A 47 -13.69 -10.58 3.71
CA LYS A 47 -14.98 -11.28 3.80
C LYS A 47 -16.17 -10.48 3.26
N ALA A 48 -16.05 -9.16 3.19
CA ALA A 48 -17.13 -8.30 2.71
C ALA A 48 -17.23 -8.25 1.18
N ILE A 49 -16.22 -8.73 0.46
CA ILE A 49 -16.16 -8.65 -1.01
C ILE A 49 -15.74 -9.98 -1.67
N SER A 50 -15.30 -10.99 -0.89
CA SER A 50 -14.74 -12.23 -1.43
C SER A 50 -15.72 -13.05 -2.25
N ASP A 51 -17.01 -12.97 -1.93
CA ASP A 51 -18.03 -13.85 -2.51
C ASP A 51 -18.67 -13.22 -3.76
N ASP A 52 -18.67 -11.88 -3.84
CA ASP A 52 -19.38 -11.12 -4.88
C ASP A 52 -18.46 -10.52 -5.96
N CYS A 53 -17.15 -10.37 -5.69
CA CYS A 53 -16.18 -9.84 -6.66
C CYS A 53 -15.51 -10.97 -7.46
N GLU A 54 -15.44 -10.83 -8.79
CA GLU A 54 -14.66 -11.77 -9.63
C GLU A 54 -13.17 -11.73 -9.31
N LYS A 55 -12.69 -10.52 -8.95
CA LYS A 55 -11.30 -10.26 -8.61
C LYS A 55 -11.26 -9.28 -7.46
N PHE A 56 -10.34 -9.50 -6.53
CA PHE A 56 -9.99 -8.53 -5.52
C PHE A 56 -8.49 -8.55 -5.24
N ILE A 57 -7.99 -7.44 -4.69
CA ILE A 57 -6.63 -7.28 -4.24
C ILE A 57 -6.60 -6.65 -2.85
N SER A 58 -5.52 -6.88 -2.11
CA SER A 58 -5.17 -6.00 -0.99
C SER A 58 -4.78 -4.65 -1.58
N PHE A 59 -5.45 -3.57 -1.14
CA PHE A 59 -5.15 -2.22 -1.59
C PHE A 59 -3.72 -1.87 -1.15
N PRO A 60 -2.81 -1.51 -2.07
CA PRO A 60 -1.40 -1.44 -1.72
C PRO A 60 -1.09 -0.29 -0.74
N PRO A 61 -0.16 -0.49 0.20
CA PRO A 61 0.23 0.54 1.17
C PRO A 61 0.84 1.75 0.49
N GLY A 62 0.55 2.96 0.97
CA GLY A 62 1.09 4.19 0.43
C GLY A 62 0.62 4.50 -0.99
N HIS A 63 -0.54 3.98 -1.40
CA HIS A 63 -1.17 4.26 -2.69
C HIS A 63 -2.48 5.04 -2.54
N LEU A 64 -2.85 5.68 -3.64
CA LEU A 64 -4.14 6.29 -3.89
C LEU A 64 -4.76 5.66 -5.13
N TYR A 65 -6.08 5.52 -5.13
CA TYR A 65 -6.88 5.22 -6.30
C TYR A 65 -7.72 6.45 -6.63
N SER A 66 -7.89 6.77 -7.90
CA SER A 66 -8.80 7.83 -8.36
C SER A 66 -9.65 7.32 -9.52
N SER A 67 -10.97 7.46 -9.40
CA SER A 67 -11.89 7.09 -10.48
C SER A 67 -11.69 7.95 -11.74
N LYS A 68 -11.18 9.18 -11.60
CA LYS A 68 -10.84 10.05 -12.75
C LYS A 68 -9.69 9.50 -13.60
N GLN A 69 -8.68 8.93 -12.95
CA GLN A 69 -7.48 8.39 -13.61
C GLN A 69 -7.60 6.89 -13.87
N GLY A 70 -8.54 6.21 -13.22
CA GLY A 70 -8.78 4.77 -13.36
C GLY A 70 -7.65 3.89 -12.82
N GLY A 71 -6.76 4.43 -11.98
CA GLY A 71 -5.51 3.75 -11.64
C GLY A 71 -5.03 3.97 -10.20
N LEU A 72 -4.19 3.03 -9.75
CA LEU A 72 -3.44 3.12 -8.51
C LEU A 72 -2.16 3.93 -8.73
N ARG A 73 -1.93 4.92 -7.89
CA ARG A 73 -0.71 5.73 -7.86
C ARG A 73 -0.08 5.69 -6.48
N ARG A 74 1.22 5.43 -6.43
CA ARG A 74 1.97 5.51 -5.17
C ARG A 74 2.18 6.98 -4.78
N TRP A 75 1.92 7.31 -3.51
CA TRP A 75 2.19 8.63 -2.93
C TRP A 75 3.29 8.61 -1.87
N TYR A 76 3.56 7.45 -1.26
CA TYR A 76 4.65 7.28 -0.30
C TYR A 76 5.78 6.44 -0.90
N ASN A 77 6.98 7.00 -1.02
CA ASN A 77 8.15 6.32 -1.58
C ASN A 77 9.44 6.74 -0.84
N PRO A 78 9.69 6.19 0.35
CA PRO A 78 10.85 6.56 1.15
C PRO A 78 12.14 5.96 0.57
N GLN A 79 13.29 6.59 0.84
CA GLN A 79 14.59 6.17 0.30
C GLN A 79 14.98 4.74 0.69
N TRP A 80 14.56 4.29 1.87
CA TRP A 80 14.79 2.92 2.35
C TRP A 80 13.92 1.87 1.64
N PHE A 81 12.89 2.27 0.88
CA PHE A 81 12.07 1.36 0.07
C PHE A 81 12.83 0.87 -1.18
N LEU A 82 13.88 1.59 -1.60
CA LEU A 82 14.73 1.13 -2.68
C LEU A 82 15.40 -0.17 -2.26
N GLU A 83 15.12 -1.27 -2.98
CA GLU A 83 15.82 -2.54 -2.83
C GLU A 83 17.30 -2.36 -3.22
N LYS A 84 18.10 -1.82 -2.30
CA LYS A 84 19.56 -1.79 -2.42
C LYS A 84 20.06 -3.16 -1.99
N ILE A 85 19.98 -4.12 -2.91
CA ILE A 85 20.54 -5.45 -2.70
C ILE A 85 22.05 -5.37 -2.95
N PRO A 86 22.90 -5.59 -1.92
CA PRO A 86 24.35 -5.58 -2.11
C PRO A 86 24.75 -6.73 -3.04
N SER A 87 25.57 -6.43 -4.05
CA SER A 87 26.06 -7.44 -5.00
C SER A 87 27.31 -8.18 -4.49
N ILE A 88 27.83 -7.77 -3.34
CA ILE A 88 29.02 -8.37 -2.73
C ILE A 88 28.70 -9.79 -2.22
N PRO A 89 29.60 -10.77 -2.41
CA PRO A 89 29.44 -12.08 -1.81
C PRO A 89 29.25 -12.00 -0.29
N TYR A 90 28.41 -12.87 0.25
CA TYR A 90 28.20 -12.97 1.70
C TYR A 90 29.50 -13.39 2.40
N VAL A 91 29.96 -12.57 3.33
CA VAL A 91 31.10 -12.86 4.22
C VAL A 91 30.66 -12.61 5.65
N SER A 92 30.57 -13.66 6.46
CA SER A 92 30.03 -13.60 7.82
C SER A 92 30.81 -12.68 8.76
N ILE A 93 32.13 -12.60 8.60
CA ILE A 93 32.98 -11.80 9.51
C ILE A 93 32.74 -10.30 9.32
N VAL A 94 32.57 -9.85 8.08
CA VAL A 94 32.32 -8.43 7.75
C VAL A 94 31.00 -7.97 8.34
N LEU A 95 29.97 -8.82 8.28
CA LEU A 95 28.67 -8.53 8.89
C LEU A 95 28.78 -8.48 10.41
N HIS A 96 29.47 -9.44 11.02
CA HIS A 96 29.65 -9.47 12.47
C HIS A 96 30.39 -8.22 12.99
N GLU A 97 31.49 -7.83 12.35
CA GLU A 97 32.25 -6.62 12.70
C GLU A 97 31.42 -5.34 12.54
N ALA A 98 30.62 -5.24 11.47
CA ALA A 98 29.73 -4.10 11.25
C ALA A 98 28.66 -3.99 12.36
N PHE A 99 28.04 -5.11 12.76
CA PHE A 99 27.04 -5.11 13.83
C PHE A 99 27.64 -4.77 15.20
N GLU A 100 28.81 -5.30 15.55
CA GLU A 100 29.46 -4.99 16.84
C GLU A 100 29.91 -3.53 16.91
N LYS A 101 30.32 -2.93 15.79
CA LYS A 101 30.68 -1.51 15.73
C LYS A 101 29.49 -0.58 16.01
N GLU A 102 28.33 -0.87 15.43
CA GLU A 102 27.11 -0.07 15.63
C GLU A 102 26.50 -0.27 17.02
N ARG A 103 26.81 -1.37 17.72
CA ARG A 103 26.30 -1.67 19.07
C ARG A 103 26.92 -0.79 20.17
N LEU A 104 28.03 -0.11 19.86
CA LEU A 104 28.81 0.73 20.78
C LEU A 104 28.54 2.23 20.63
N CYS A 105 27.64 2.63 19.72
CA CYS A 105 27.10 3.99 19.59
C CYS A 105 25.72 4.09 20.26
#